data_AF-A0A952X0B9-F1
#
_entry.id   AF-A0A952X0B9-F1
#
_cell.length_a   1.000
_cell.length_b   1.000
_cell.length_c   1.000
_cell.angle_alpha   90.00
_cell.angle_beta   90.00
_cell.angle_gamma   90.00
#
_symmetry.space_group_name_H-M   'P 1'
#
loop_
_entity.id
_entity.type
_entity.pdbx_description
1 polymer ?
#
loop_
_entity_poly.entity_id
_entity_poly.type
_entity_poly.pdbx_seq_one_letter_code
_entity_poly.pdbx_strand_id
1 'polypeptide(L)'
;MLALRRFGWMFLAVVTFAGVLAVVVGFTRGPAAPEPFLVEAHLTDSVHRLRLLKLQAGALDYDWQDPAPPIARALSLPGYPRHVPFVPVHLPGRVKVDHWGRTHRDVEGLSFLFRIVDEQGRYDDLPGWFPTIEFEESTGFRFSVDAVGVAADHRHWGVFAGTRAPIPRREPNLTMLVQQSPDASPLRFEVPNPMHRPEIREWMPQPLPITVQTGPHAVTLRSLVVRSPTQIEPQFELSTPGWHVDPGFLWLEDATGNIGQSLSPFEPAWKGVARLMPLDAAEAAPEETWVIGPLRIPAPGEVVPLREERVIHGVTLTLESISGGGADDRSETASVEPPEGSHTRVMQGAVEALQSAPHIKLLASSADGAFHLLLRMTGASRGWKTARESRVGPTQKRTVLLFDPPEGADEVTLEVVCFPESMAEFVFEPPQELRDTVLRSLDRPGSGTEPGSRTAD
;
A
#
# COMPACT_ATOMS: atom_id res chain seq x y z
N MET A 1 45.94 32.41 59.14
CA MET A 1 44.51 31.98 59.16
C MET A 1 43.83 32.01 57.79
N LEU A 2 43.98 33.05 56.96
CA LEU A 2 43.29 33.13 55.66
C LEU A 2 43.65 32.00 54.67
N ALA A 3 44.92 31.60 54.62
CA ALA A 3 45.39 30.52 53.74
C ALA A 3 44.81 29.14 54.10
N LEU A 4 44.72 28.82 55.40
CA LEU A 4 44.09 27.58 55.87
C LEU A 4 42.59 27.52 55.52
N ARG A 5 41.89 28.66 55.62
CA ARG A 5 40.48 28.76 55.19
C ARG A 5 40.33 28.52 53.69
N ARG A 6 41.19 29.11 52.85
CA ARG A 6 41.16 28.90 51.39
C ARG A 6 41.45 27.45 51.01
N PHE A 7 42.41 26.82 51.68
CA PHE A 7 42.73 25.41 51.45
C PHE A 7 41.57 24.49 51.85
N GLY A 8 40.92 24.73 52.99
CA GLY A 8 39.74 23.98 53.42
C GLY A 8 38.56 24.07 52.45
N TRP A 9 38.28 25.27 51.92
CA TRP A 9 37.23 25.46 50.91
C TRP A 9 37.57 24.78 49.58
N MET A 10 38.82 24.84 49.14
CA MET A 10 39.26 24.19 47.90
C MET A 10 39.20 22.66 48.01
N PHE A 11 39.64 22.10 49.14
CA PHE A 11 39.55 20.66 49.40
C PHE A 11 38.10 20.18 49.44
N LEU A 12 37.22 20.91 50.12
CA LEU A 12 35.79 20.59 50.14
C LEU A 12 35.17 20.66 48.74
N ALA A 13 35.54 21.65 47.92
CA ALA A 13 35.07 21.77 46.55
C ALA A 13 35.52 20.59 45.68
N VAL A 14 36.78 20.15 45.80
CA VAL A 14 37.31 18.99 45.06
C VAL A 14 36.63 17.68 45.48
N VAL A 15 36.47 17.45 46.78
CA VAL A 15 35.80 16.23 47.29
C VAL A 15 34.33 16.21 46.91
N THR A 16 33.65 17.36 46.98
CA THR A 16 32.25 17.46 46.55
C THR A 16 32.12 17.26 45.05
N PHE A 17 33.01 17.85 44.24
CA PHE A 17 33.04 17.64 42.80
C PHE A 17 33.34 16.18 42.44
N ALA A 18 34.31 15.54 43.09
CA ALA A 18 34.63 14.13 42.88
C ALA A 18 33.50 13.20 43.33
N GLY A 19 32.82 13.52 44.43
CA GLY A 19 31.65 12.77 44.91
C GLY A 19 30.46 12.90 43.96
N VAL A 20 30.14 14.12 43.51
CA VAL A 20 29.11 14.37 42.48
C VAL A 20 29.49 13.68 41.18
N LEU A 21 30.74 13.76 40.74
CA LEU A 21 31.21 13.07 39.54
C LEU A 21 31.13 11.55 39.69
N ALA A 22 31.48 10.98 40.85
CA ALA A 22 31.38 9.55 41.10
C ALA A 22 29.92 9.08 41.17
N VAL A 23 29.01 9.89 41.72
CA VAL A 23 27.57 9.63 41.71
C VAL A 23 27.01 9.72 40.29
N VAL A 24 27.35 10.76 39.53
CA VAL A 24 26.96 10.91 38.12
C VAL A 24 27.51 9.74 37.30
N VAL A 25 28.80 9.42 37.42
CA VAL A 25 29.46 8.30 36.73
C VAL A 25 28.88 6.95 37.18
N GLY A 26 28.50 6.80 38.45
CA GLY A 26 27.86 5.60 38.99
C GLY A 26 26.45 5.40 38.45
N PHE A 27 25.64 6.47 38.37
CA PHE A 27 24.34 6.45 37.72
C PHE A 27 24.43 6.27 36.19
N THR A 28 25.52 6.72 35.56
CA THR A 28 25.81 6.44 34.15
C THR A 28 26.65 5.17 33.93
N ARG A 29 26.77 4.26 34.90
CA ARG A 29 27.50 2.99 34.72
C ARG A 29 26.65 1.74 34.93
N GLY A 30 25.35 1.90 35.22
CA GLY A 30 24.42 0.81 34.95
C GLY A 30 24.54 0.45 33.46
N PRO A 31 24.76 -0.82 33.10
CA PRO A 31 24.74 -1.19 31.69
C PRO A 31 23.40 -0.73 31.14
N ALA A 32 23.42 0.10 30.10
CA ALA A 32 22.20 0.47 29.40
C ALA A 32 21.47 -0.84 29.07
N ALA A 33 20.22 -0.96 29.51
CA ALA A 33 19.44 -2.15 29.21
C ALA A 33 19.44 -2.30 27.69
N PRO A 34 19.92 -3.42 27.13
CA PRO A 34 19.94 -3.58 25.69
C PRO A 34 18.50 -3.45 25.19
N GLU A 35 18.34 -2.79 24.04
CA GLU A 35 17.05 -2.72 23.36
C GLU A 35 16.50 -4.15 23.19
N PRO A 36 15.24 -4.41 23.61
CA PRO A 36 14.69 -5.75 23.52
C PRO A 36 14.52 -6.16 22.05
N PHE A 37 14.94 -7.38 21.73
CA PHE A 37 14.78 -7.98 20.41
C PHE A 37 14.23 -9.40 20.53
N LEU A 38 13.55 -9.87 19.48
CA LEU A 38 12.99 -11.21 19.39
C LEU A 38 14.06 -12.23 18.99
N VAL A 39 14.85 -11.90 17.96
CA VAL A 39 15.90 -12.76 17.42
C VAL A 39 16.97 -11.92 16.72
N GLU A 40 18.20 -12.45 16.63
CA GLU A 40 19.36 -11.80 16.01
C GLU A 40 20.12 -12.80 15.12
N ALA A 41 20.64 -12.34 13.98
CA ALA A 41 21.50 -13.12 13.10
C ALA A 41 22.69 -12.30 12.62
N HIS A 42 23.84 -12.94 12.40
CA HIS A 42 25.01 -12.30 11.81
C HIS A 42 24.79 -12.06 10.31
N LEU A 43 25.14 -10.87 9.83
CA LEU A 43 25.19 -10.59 8.41
C LEU A 43 26.35 -11.37 7.79
N THR A 44 26.13 -12.04 6.65
CA THR A 44 27.19 -12.75 5.90
C THR A 44 28.37 -11.82 5.61
N ASP A 45 29.59 -12.31 5.85
CA ASP A 45 30.86 -11.60 5.64
C ASP A 45 30.97 -10.22 6.31
N SER A 46 30.27 -10.04 7.43
CA SER A 46 30.19 -8.75 8.11
C SER A 46 30.25 -8.89 9.63
N VAL A 47 30.85 -7.90 10.28
CA VAL A 47 30.87 -7.75 11.74
C VAL A 47 29.50 -7.33 12.29
N HIS A 48 28.57 -6.97 11.40
CA HIS A 48 27.24 -6.50 11.75
C HIS A 48 26.27 -7.66 11.97
N ARG A 49 25.22 -7.37 12.72
CA ARG A 49 24.11 -8.27 13.01
C ARG A 49 22.80 -7.59 12.70
N LEU A 50 21.81 -8.39 12.32
CA LEU A 50 20.44 -7.97 12.09
C LEU A 50 19.57 -8.48 13.24
N ARG A 51 18.91 -7.56 13.95
CA ARG A 51 17.93 -7.84 14.99
C ARG A 51 16.52 -7.67 14.47
N LEU A 52 15.64 -8.63 14.74
CA LEU A 52 14.20 -8.43 14.66
C LEU A 52 13.72 -7.88 16.01
N LEU A 53 13.36 -6.61 16.08
CA LEU A 53 12.94 -5.94 17.30
C LEU A 53 11.47 -6.23 17.63
N LYS A 54 10.60 -6.16 16.63
CA LYS A 54 9.15 -6.33 16.76
C LYS A 54 8.58 -7.08 15.59
N LEU A 55 7.55 -7.86 15.88
CA LEU A 55 6.75 -8.63 14.94
C LEU A 55 5.34 -8.74 15.50
N GLN A 56 4.34 -8.19 14.83
CA GLN A 56 2.96 -8.23 15.31
C GLN A 56 1.93 -8.12 14.17
N ALA A 57 0.72 -8.59 14.46
CA ALA A 57 -0.46 -8.39 13.61
C ALA A 57 -0.94 -6.94 13.69
N GLY A 58 -1.29 -6.34 12.55
CA GLY A 58 -1.85 -5.00 12.51
C GLY A 58 -0.82 -3.90 12.81
N ALA A 59 -1.30 -2.78 13.35
CA ALA A 59 -0.50 -1.55 13.48
C ALA A 59 0.72 -1.75 14.36
N LEU A 60 1.82 -1.05 14.07
CA LEU A 60 3.06 -1.08 14.85
C LEU A 60 3.48 0.33 15.22
N ASP A 61 3.41 0.62 16.52
CA ASP A 61 3.96 1.81 17.13
C ASP A 61 5.18 1.43 17.95
N TYR A 62 6.34 1.99 17.62
CA TYR A 62 7.58 1.71 18.31
C TYR A 62 8.35 2.99 18.62
N ASP A 63 8.39 3.33 19.90
CA ASP A 63 9.12 4.48 20.46
C ASP A 63 10.05 4.04 21.61
N TRP A 64 11.04 3.20 21.31
CA TRP A 64 12.03 2.84 22.31
C TRP A 64 12.98 4.01 22.54
N GLN A 65 12.96 4.54 23.75
CA GLN A 65 13.89 5.57 24.16
C GLN A 65 14.99 4.94 25.01
N ASP A 66 16.25 5.18 24.66
CA ASP A 66 17.39 4.80 25.50
C ASP A 66 17.18 5.41 26.90
N PRO A 67 17.05 4.58 27.96
CA PRO A 67 16.82 5.05 29.32
C PRO A 67 17.99 5.87 29.88
N ALA A 68 19.13 5.91 29.18
CA ALA A 68 20.26 6.73 29.56
C ALA A 68 19.88 8.23 29.62
N PRO A 69 20.39 8.98 30.63
CA PRO A 69 20.16 10.41 30.74
C PRO A 69 20.59 11.16 29.46
N PRO A 70 19.90 12.24 29.06
CA PRO A 70 20.24 13.02 27.85
C PRO A 70 21.72 13.43 27.77
N ILE A 71 22.34 13.73 28.90
CA ILE A 71 23.77 14.09 28.96
C ILE A 71 24.70 12.92 28.62
N ALA A 72 24.35 11.70 29.05
CA ALA A 72 25.13 10.49 28.70
C ALA A 72 25.02 10.20 27.20
N ARG A 73 23.83 10.39 26.63
CA ARG A 73 23.57 10.27 25.19
C ARG A 73 24.33 11.32 24.37
N ALA A 74 24.33 12.57 24.82
CA ALA A 74 25.00 13.68 24.13
C ALA A 74 26.54 13.53 24.11
N LEU A 75 27.12 12.96 25.17
CA LEU A 75 28.58 12.87 25.32
C LEU A 75 29.22 11.70 24.54
N SER A 76 28.43 10.83 23.88
CA SER A 76 28.92 9.67 23.11
C SER A 76 30.03 8.90 23.86
N LEU A 77 29.83 8.69 25.17
CA LEU A 77 30.84 8.09 26.03
C LEU A 77 31.21 6.67 25.54
N PRO A 78 32.48 6.25 25.64
CA PRO A 78 32.89 4.89 25.28
C PRO A 78 32.02 3.85 26.00
N GLY A 79 31.36 2.98 25.23
CA GLY A 79 30.43 1.96 25.75
C GLY A 79 28.95 2.32 25.65
N TYR A 80 28.60 3.56 25.28
CA TYR A 80 27.25 3.93 24.91
C TYR A 80 27.10 3.88 23.38
N PRO A 81 25.97 3.37 22.85
CA PRO A 81 25.68 3.51 21.43
C PRO A 81 25.72 5.00 21.07
N ARG A 82 26.28 5.35 19.90
CA ARG A 82 26.17 6.72 19.39
C ARG A 82 24.69 7.06 19.41
N HIS A 83 24.34 8.23 19.95
CA HIS A 83 22.97 8.71 19.95
C HIS A 83 22.51 8.82 18.50
N VAL A 84 21.84 7.77 18.03
CA VAL A 84 21.07 7.83 16.81
C VAL A 84 19.80 8.56 17.19
N PRO A 85 19.47 9.70 16.56
CA PRO A 85 18.17 10.32 16.78
C PRO A 85 17.11 9.27 16.48
N PHE A 86 16.46 8.81 17.54
CA PHE A 86 15.44 7.79 17.45
C PHE A 86 14.26 8.40 16.72
N VAL A 87 13.86 7.77 15.62
CA VAL A 87 12.66 8.15 14.88
C VAL A 87 11.59 7.16 15.31
N PRO A 88 10.53 7.61 16.01
CA PRO A 88 9.34 6.80 16.24
C PRO A 88 8.89 6.12 14.94
N VAL A 89 8.70 4.81 15.00
CA VAL A 89 8.21 4.02 13.87
C VAL A 89 6.71 3.85 14.05
N HIS A 90 5.95 4.32 13.07
CA HIS A 90 4.51 4.20 13.04
C HIS A 90 4.10 3.51 11.75
N LEU A 91 3.69 2.25 11.84
CA LEU A 91 3.12 1.52 10.72
C LEU A 91 1.61 1.35 10.94
N PRO A 92 0.77 1.65 9.94
CA PRO A 92 -0.67 1.52 10.07
C PRO A 92 -1.13 0.06 10.20
N GLY A 93 -0.25 -0.91 9.90
CA GLY A 93 -0.58 -2.34 10.00
C GLY A 93 -1.57 -2.85 8.96
N ARG A 94 -1.91 -2.00 8.02
CA ARG A 94 -2.82 -2.30 6.93
C ARG A 94 -2.09 -2.09 5.63
N VAL A 95 -2.28 -3.04 4.74
CA VAL A 95 -1.72 -3.05 3.41
C VAL A 95 -2.86 -2.82 2.43
N LYS A 96 -2.70 -1.80 1.59
CA LYS A 96 -3.55 -1.68 0.41
C LYS A 96 -3.11 -2.75 -0.55
N VAL A 97 -4.00 -3.71 -0.79
CA VAL A 97 -3.76 -4.66 -1.88
C VAL A 97 -4.08 -3.90 -3.15
N ASP A 98 -3.08 -3.33 -3.79
CA ASP A 98 -3.16 -2.57 -5.02
C ASP A 98 -2.57 -3.34 -6.23
N HIS A 99 -3.39 -3.76 -7.19
CA HIS A 99 -2.87 -3.88 -8.54
C HIS A 99 -2.89 -2.47 -9.12
N TRP A 100 -1.73 -1.81 -9.17
CA TRP A 100 -1.54 -0.49 -9.78
C TRP A 100 -2.39 0.63 -9.14
N GLY A 101 -2.58 0.61 -7.82
CA GLY A 101 -3.39 1.61 -7.11
C GLY A 101 -4.91 1.47 -7.23
N ARG A 102 -5.44 0.42 -7.86
CA ARG A 102 -6.88 0.32 -8.20
C ARG A 102 -7.75 -0.49 -7.24
N THR A 103 -7.19 -1.48 -6.57
CA THR A 103 -7.91 -2.27 -5.57
C THR A 103 -7.86 -1.54 -4.22
N HIS A 104 -9.04 -1.28 -3.62
CA HIS A 104 -9.19 -0.41 -2.44
C HIS A 104 -9.41 -1.16 -1.13
N ARG A 105 -9.02 -2.44 -1.05
CA ARG A 105 -9.19 -3.22 0.17
C ARG A 105 -7.96 -3.08 1.05
N ASP A 106 -8.16 -2.46 2.20
CA ASP A 106 -7.16 -2.45 3.27
C ASP A 106 -7.20 -3.78 3.99
N VAL A 107 -6.16 -4.58 3.83
CA VAL A 107 -6.01 -5.88 4.49
C VAL A 107 -5.10 -5.72 5.69
N GLU A 108 -5.47 -6.32 6.81
CA GLU A 108 -4.57 -6.43 7.96
C GLU A 108 -3.31 -7.21 7.56
N GLY A 109 -2.16 -6.64 7.88
CA GLY A 109 -0.87 -7.25 7.59
C GLY A 109 -0.05 -7.52 8.85
N LEU A 110 1.03 -8.26 8.65
CA LEU A 110 2.10 -8.48 9.60
C LEU A 110 3.07 -7.31 9.53
N SER A 111 3.17 -6.54 10.61
CA SER A 111 4.18 -5.50 10.75
C SER A 111 5.43 -6.05 11.43
N PHE A 112 6.59 -5.68 10.90
CA PHE A 112 7.90 -6.04 11.45
C PHE A 112 8.81 -4.82 11.54
N LEU A 113 9.78 -4.91 12.44
CA LEU A 113 10.81 -3.91 12.65
C LEU A 113 12.15 -4.61 12.85
N PHE A 114 13.10 -4.30 11.99
CA PHE A 114 14.48 -4.76 12.05
C PHE A 114 15.44 -3.62 12.37
N ARG A 115 16.58 -3.99 12.95
CA ARG A 115 17.69 -3.07 13.23
C ARG A 115 19.04 -3.71 12.94
N ILE A 116 19.93 -2.95 12.32
CA ILE A 116 21.34 -3.33 12.18
C ILE A 116 22.15 -2.82 13.38
N VAL A 117 23.00 -3.69 13.90
CA VAL A 117 23.93 -3.38 14.99
C VAL A 117 25.33 -3.92 14.70
N ASP A 118 26.35 -3.31 15.28
CA ASP A 118 27.72 -3.83 15.27
C ASP A 118 27.91 -5.01 16.27
N GLU A 119 29.12 -5.52 16.37
CA GLU A 119 29.49 -6.59 17.32
C GLU A 119 29.24 -6.22 18.78
N GLN A 120 29.34 -4.92 19.10
CA GLN A 120 29.10 -4.39 20.43
C GLN A 120 27.62 -4.04 20.66
N GLY A 121 26.75 -4.28 19.68
CA GLY A 121 25.32 -4.01 19.75
C GLY A 121 24.96 -2.54 19.55
N ARG A 122 25.89 -1.72 19.08
CA ARG A 122 25.67 -0.31 18.75
C ARG A 122 25.03 -0.21 17.38
N TYR A 123 24.15 0.78 17.22
CA TYR A 123 23.49 1.03 15.94
C TYR A 123 24.50 1.44 14.88
N ASP A 124 24.35 0.86 13.69
CA ASP A 124 25.13 1.25 12.52
C ASP A 124 24.21 1.52 11.33
N ASP A 125 24.70 2.35 10.43
CA ASP A 125 24.00 2.66 9.19
C ASP A 125 24.06 1.47 8.23
N LEU A 126 23.00 1.32 7.44
CA LEU A 126 22.95 0.30 6.39
C LEU A 126 24.07 0.55 5.36
N PRO A 127 24.85 -0.48 4.96
CA PRO A 127 25.47 -0.46 3.64
C PRO A 127 24.33 -0.36 2.63
N GLY A 128 24.42 0.49 1.60
CA GLY A 128 23.28 0.94 0.75
C GLY A 128 22.51 -0.10 -0.09
N TRP A 129 22.10 -1.22 0.51
CA TRP A 129 21.26 -2.28 -0.06
C TRP A 129 19.96 -2.42 0.73
N PHE A 130 18.95 -3.04 0.11
CA PHE A 130 17.65 -3.28 0.70
C PHE A 130 17.44 -4.78 0.91
N PRO A 131 17.17 -5.23 2.14
CA PRO A 131 16.80 -6.62 2.35
C PRO A 131 15.47 -6.93 1.64
N THR A 132 15.48 -7.98 0.83
CA THR A 132 14.23 -8.63 0.44
C THR A 132 13.83 -9.55 1.59
N ILE A 133 12.60 -9.38 2.09
CA ILE A 133 12.04 -10.27 3.12
C ILE A 133 10.99 -11.15 2.47
N GLU A 134 11.19 -12.45 2.61
CA GLU A 134 10.25 -13.49 2.20
C GLU A 134 9.78 -14.25 3.43
N PHE A 135 8.58 -14.82 3.35
CA PHE A 135 8.07 -15.74 4.36
C PHE A 135 7.93 -17.11 3.72
N GLU A 136 8.58 -18.10 4.30
CA GLU A 136 8.54 -19.49 3.81
C GLU A 136 7.56 -20.29 4.68
N GLU A 137 6.68 -21.04 4.03
CA GLU A 137 5.80 -22.00 4.71
C GLU A 137 6.41 -23.42 4.71
N SER A 138 5.84 -24.36 5.46
CA SER A 138 6.43 -25.70 5.61
C SER A 138 6.51 -26.50 4.30
N THR A 139 5.75 -26.11 3.28
CA THR A 139 5.74 -26.72 1.95
C THR A 139 6.90 -26.26 1.07
N GLY A 140 7.65 -25.23 1.51
CA GLY A 140 8.69 -24.56 0.74
C GLY A 140 8.18 -23.42 -0.14
N PHE A 141 6.87 -23.17 -0.23
CA PHE A 141 6.36 -21.98 -0.91
C PHE A 141 6.83 -20.71 -0.20
N ARG A 142 7.20 -19.69 -0.98
CA ARG A 142 7.68 -18.40 -0.47
C ARG A 142 6.76 -17.28 -0.88
N PHE A 143 6.27 -16.56 0.11
CA PHE A 143 5.55 -15.31 -0.07
C PHE A 143 6.57 -14.21 -0.35
N SER A 144 6.78 -13.87 -1.63
CA SER A 144 7.78 -12.89 -2.10
C SER A 144 7.18 -11.51 -2.46
N VAL A 145 8.08 -10.55 -2.70
CA VAL A 145 7.84 -9.10 -2.70
C VAL A 145 7.10 -8.56 -3.94
N ASP A 146 6.90 -9.36 -4.99
CA ASP A 146 6.16 -8.88 -6.17
C ASP A 146 4.67 -8.65 -5.88
N ALA A 147 4.14 -9.24 -4.80
CA ALA A 147 2.80 -8.97 -4.33
C ALA A 147 2.78 -7.66 -3.51
N VAL A 148 2.53 -6.55 -4.21
CA VAL A 148 1.49 -5.58 -3.84
C VAL A 148 1.39 -5.26 -2.33
N GLY A 149 1.94 -4.10 -1.93
CA GLY A 149 1.55 -3.47 -0.65
C GLY A 149 2.61 -3.31 0.46
N VAL A 150 3.86 -3.03 0.12
CA VAL A 150 4.87 -2.64 1.13
C VAL A 150 4.78 -1.15 1.42
N ALA A 151 4.25 -0.79 2.58
CA ALA A 151 4.52 0.52 3.17
C ALA A 151 5.89 0.45 3.86
N ALA A 152 6.97 0.74 3.14
CA ALA A 152 8.30 0.90 3.72
C ALA A 152 8.43 2.34 4.21
N ASP A 153 8.04 2.61 5.47
CA ASP A 153 7.81 4.00 5.92
C ASP A 153 9.03 4.66 6.58
N HIS A 154 10.04 3.89 7.03
CA HIS A 154 11.17 4.49 7.75
C HIS A 154 12.51 3.88 7.36
N ARG A 155 13.36 4.70 6.74
CA ARG A 155 14.75 4.39 6.37
C ARG A 155 15.69 5.33 7.09
N HIS A 156 15.99 5.04 8.34
CA HIS A 156 16.88 5.88 9.12
C HIS A 156 17.80 5.00 9.95
N TRP A 157 19.10 5.16 9.76
CA TRP A 157 20.14 4.61 10.63
C TRP A 157 20.15 3.09 10.82
N GLY A 158 19.91 2.32 9.75
CA GLY A 158 19.86 0.86 9.86
C GLY A 158 18.57 0.32 10.49
N VAL A 159 17.52 1.14 10.62
CA VAL A 159 16.14 0.69 10.86
C VAL A 159 15.51 0.28 9.54
N PHE A 160 14.84 -0.88 9.55
CA PHE A 160 13.97 -1.31 8.47
C PHE A 160 12.64 -1.76 9.05
N ALA A 161 11.54 -1.13 8.61
CA ALA A 161 10.21 -1.47 9.07
C ALA A 161 9.26 -1.61 7.87
N GLY A 162 8.28 -2.50 7.98
CA GLY A 162 7.30 -2.70 6.93
C GLY A 162 6.11 -3.54 7.37
N THR A 163 5.07 -3.54 6.54
CA THR A 163 3.86 -4.35 6.75
C THR A 163 3.61 -5.24 5.54
N ARG A 164 3.18 -6.49 5.75
CA ARG A 164 2.92 -7.48 4.69
C ARG A 164 1.58 -8.17 4.87
N ALA A 165 0.78 -8.25 3.80
CA ALA A 165 -0.51 -8.94 3.84
C ALA A 165 -0.41 -10.46 3.60
N PRO A 166 0.21 -10.94 2.51
CA PRO A 166 0.28 -12.38 2.25
C PRO A 166 1.42 -13.02 3.07
N ILE A 167 1.06 -13.96 3.95
CA ILE A 167 1.98 -14.66 4.87
C ILE A 167 1.48 -16.09 5.17
N PRO A 168 2.35 -17.00 5.67
CA PRO A 168 2.00 -18.38 6.08
C PRO A 168 1.06 -18.45 7.31
N ARG A 169 -0.22 -18.08 7.20
CA ARG A 169 -1.14 -18.00 8.36
C ARG A 169 -1.42 -19.35 9.02
N ARG A 170 -1.21 -20.47 8.33
CA ARG A 170 -1.35 -21.81 8.90
C ARG A 170 -0.20 -22.21 9.81
N GLU A 171 0.94 -21.55 9.67
CA GLU A 171 2.13 -21.92 10.42
C GLU A 171 2.09 -21.31 11.81
N PRO A 172 2.30 -22.08 12.89
CA PRO A 172 2.40 -21.52 14.24
C PRO A 172 3.67 -20.68 14.41
N ASN A 173 4.70 -20.95 13.61
CA ASN A 173 5.95 -20.19 13.57
C ASN A 173 6.20 -19.69 12.14
N LEU A 174 6.63 -18.44 12.00
CA LEU A 174 7.07 -17.91 10.73
C LEU A 174 8.53 -18.24 10.51
N THR A 175 8.83 -18.75 9.33
CA THR A 175 10.18 -18.71 8.76
C THR A 175 10.31 -17.42 7.96
N MET A 176 11.06 -16.46 8.47
CA MET A 176 11.41 -15.24 7.73
C MET A 176 12.78 -15.40 7.08
N LEU A 177 12.84 -15.19 5.78
CA LEU A 177 14.08 -15.19 5.00
C LEU A 177 14.44 -13.75 4.66
N VAL A 178 15.61 -13.30 5.10
CA VAL A 178 16.10 -11.95 4.83
C VAL A 178 17.28 -12.03 3.87
N GLN A 179 17.03 -11.70 2.61
CA GLN A 179 18.01 -11.73 1.54
C GLN A 179 18.91 -10.50 1.63
N GLN A 180 20.21 -10.72 1.84
CA GLN A 180 21.17 -9.64 2.02
C GLN A 180 21.69 -9.06 0.69
N SER A 181 21.89 -9.93 -0.28
CA SER A 181 22.30 -9.62 -1.65
C SER A 181 21.78 -10.73 -2.56
N PRO A 182 21.65 -10.54 -3.88
CA PRO A 182 21.16 -11.60 -4.77
C PRO A 182 21.94 -12.92 -4.67
N ASP A 183 23.24 -12.85 -4.37
CA ASP A 183 24.14 -14.02 -4.36
C ASP A 183 24.37 -14.63 -2.97
N ALA A 184 23.97 -13.96 -1.89
CA ALA A 184 24.14 -14.48 -0.53
C ALA A 184 23.07 -15.53 -0.19
N SER A 185 23.37 -16.42 0.75
CA SER A 185 22.28 -17.20 1.38
C SER A 185 21.43 -16.27 2.26
N PRO A 186 20.09 -16.40 2.26
CA PRO A 186 19.24 -15.58 3.10
C PRO A 186 19.49 -15.89 4.59
N LEU A 187 19.38 -14.86 5.44
CA LEU A 187 19.30 -15.06 6.87
C LEU A 187 17.94 -15.66 7.22
N ARG A 188 17.93 -16.75 8.00
CA ARG A 188 16.72 -17.43 8.42
C ARG A 188 16.39 -17.10 9.87
N PHE A 189 15.18 -16.60 10.09
CA PHE A 189 14.61 -16.37 11.43
C PHE A 189 13.39 -17.26 11.63
N GLU A 190 13.34 -17.96 12.77
CA GLU A 190 12.18 -18.73 13.19
C GLU A 190 11.57 -18.07 14.42
N VAL A 191 10.34 -17.60 14.30
CA VAL A 191 9.68 -16.77 15.32
C VAL A 191 8.20 -17.13 15.41
N PRO A 192 7.55 -16.96 16.57
CA PRO A 192 6.11 -17.19 16.69
C PRO A 192 5.33 -16.35 15.67
N ASN A 193 4.32 -16.94 15.04
CA ASN A 193 3.49 -16.26 14.05
C ASN A 193 2.33 -15.51 14.73
N PRO A 194 2.36 -14.17 14.83
CA PRO A 194 1.27 -13.42 15.46
C PRO A 194 -0.02 -13.41 14.61
N MET A 195 0.08 -13.83 13.35
CA MET A 195 -1.02 -13.93 12.40
C MET A 195 -1.44 -15.39 12.17
N HIS A 196 -1.04 -16.30 13.05
CA HIS A 196 -1.44 -17.70 12.99
C HIS A 196 -2.97 -17.81 13.10
N ARG A 197 -3.59 -18.44 12.12
CA ARG A 197 -5.03 -18.71 12.05
C ARG A 197 -5.21 -20.19 11.72
N PRO A 198 -5.35 -21.06 12.74
CA PRO A 198 -5.57 -22.49 12.52
C PRO A 198 -6.97 -22.77 11.96
N GLU A 199 -7.91 -21.87 12.21
CA GLU A 199 -9.27 -21.93 11.67
C GLU A 199 -9.28 -21.50 10.21
N ILE A 200 -9.79 -22.38 9.35
CA ILE A 200 -9.84 -22.20 7.91
C ILE A 200 -11.28 -21.94 7.53
N ARG A 201 -11.52 -20.92 6.71
CA ARG A 201 -12.82 -20.81 6.06
C ARG A 201 -12.96 -21.93 5.05
N GLU A 202 -13.88 -22.86 5.28
CA GLU A 202 -14.15 -23.92 4.31
C GLU A 202 -14.80 -23.31 3.06
N TRP A 203 -14.03 -23.28 1.98
CA TRP A 203 -14.50 -22.96 0.65
C TRP A 203 -14.63 -24.26 -0.14
N MET A 204 -15.73 -24.40 -0.87
CA MET A 204 -15.95 -25.54 -1.74
C MET A 204 -15.56 -25.14 -3.17
N PRO A 205 -14.36 -25.52 -3.64
CA PRO A 205 -13.91 -25.13 -4.97
C PRO A 205 -14.75 -25.82 -6.03
N GLN A 206 -14.94 -25.13 -7.15
CA GLN A 206 -15.55 -25.68 -8.35
C GLN A 206 -14.46 -25.92 -9.41
N PRO A 207 -14.62 -26.94 -10.28
CA PRO A 207 -13.69 -27.15 -11.38
C PRO A 207 -13.87 -26.07 -12.45
N LEU A 208 -12.77 -25.66 -13.10
CA LEU A 208 -12.81 -24.78 -14.27
C LEU A 208 -13.31 -25.55 -15.51
N PRO A 209 -14.09 -24.91 -16.42
CA PRO A 209 -14.54 -23.53 -16.39
C PRO A 209 -15.69 -23.29 -15.38
N ILE A 210 -15.75 -22.09 -14.78
CA ILE A 210 -16.80 -21.69 -13.82
C ILE A 210 -17.54 -20.47 -14.36
N THR A 211 -18.87 -20.52 -14.38
CA THR A 211 -19.72 -19.38 -14.73
C THR A 211 -20.45 -18.85 -13.49
N VAL A 212 -20.34 -17.54 -13.25
CA VAL A 212 -20.98 -16.81 -12.16
C VAL A 212 -21.90 -15.75 -12.74
N GLN A 213 -23.07 -15.57 -12.11
CA GLN A 213 -24.01 -14.50 -12.45
C GLN A 213 -23.81 -13.33 -11.50
N THR A 214 -23.54 -12.14 -12.03
CA THR A 214 -23.46 -10.87 -11.28
C THR A 214 -24.37 -9.84 -11.93
N GLY A 215 -25.55 -9.63 -11.35
CA GLY A 215 -26.58 -8.80 -11.98
C GLY A 215 -27.01 -9.37 -13.35
N PRO A 216 -26.97 -8.58 -14.44
CA PRO A 216 -27.30 -9.04 -15.78
C PRO A 216 -26.13 -9.75 -16.50
N HIS A 217 -24.98 -9.88 -15.85
CA HIS A 217 -23.75 -10.40 -16.47
C HIS A 217 -23.50 -11.86 -16.09
N ALA A 218 -23.30 -12.71 -17.11
CA ALA A 218 -22.70 -14.02 -16.91
C ALA A 218 -21.21 -13.93 -17.24
N VAL A 219 -20.37 -14.24 -16.25
CA VAL A 219 -18.91 -14.18 -16.36
C VAL A 219 -18.38 -15.59 -16.18
N THR A 220 -17.61 -16.07 -17.14
CA THR A 220 -16.99 -17.39 -17.11
C THR A 220 -15.49 -17.27 -16.94
N LEU A 221 -14.95 -17.77 -15.83
CA LEU A 221 -13.52 -18.01 -15.68
C LEU A 221 -13.21 -19.35 -16.36
N ARG A 222 -12.55 -19.31 -17.52
CA ARG A 222 -12.25 -20.51 -18.31
C ARG A 222 -11.04 -21.27 -17.81
N SER A 223 -9.96 -20.55 -17.54
CA SER A 223 -8.68 -21.11 -17.14
C SER A 223 -7.82 -20.06 -16.46
N LEU A 224 -6.73 -20.52 -15.85
CA LEU A 224 -5.65 -19.70 -15.32
C LEU A 224 -4.37 -20.11 -16.04
N VAL A 225 -3.68 -19.16 -16.65
CA VAL A 225 -2.39 -19.38 -17.30
C VAL A 225 -1.30 -18.99 -16.32
N VAL A 226 -0.50 -19.97 -15.88
CA VAL A 226 0.59 -19.75 -14.93
C VAL A 226 1.85 -19.39 -15.72
N ARG A 227 2.29 -18.14 -15.67
CA ARG A 227 3.56 -17.69 -16.29
C ARG A 227 4.74 -17.86 -15.33
N SER A 228 4.49 -17.57 -14.06
CA SER A 228 5.43 -17.73 -12.95
C SER A 228 4.62 -17.93 -11.65
N PRO A 229 5.27 -18.25 -10.52
CA PRO A 229 4.58 -18.32 -9.24
C PRO A 229 3.90 -17.02 -8.79
N THR A 230 4.32 -15.88 -9.34
CA THR A 230 3.79 -14.54 -9.02
C THR A 230 2.93 -13.96 -10.15
N GLN A 231 2.93 -14.57 -11.33
CA GLN A 231 2.21 -14.09 -12.51
C GLN A 231 1.22 -15.15 -13.01
N ILE A 232 -0.05 -14.94 -12.66
CA ILE A 232 -1.18 -15.79 -13.02
C ILE A 232 -2.13 -14.96 -13.87
N GLU A 233 -2.35 -15.38 -15.11
CA GLU A 233 -3.19 -14.68 -16.09
C GLU A 233 -4.55 -15.39 -16.22
N PRO A 234 -5.65 -14.81 -15.72
CA PRO A 234 -6.97 -15.39 -15.88
C PRO A 234 -7.49 -15.25 -17.32
N GLN A 235 -8.22 -16.25 -17.78
CA GLN A 235 -8.92 -16.23 -19.05
C GLN A 235 -10.42 -16.13 -18.80
N PHE A 236 -11.00 -14.96 -19.09
CA PHE A 236 -12.42 -14.70 -18.88
C PHE A 236 -13.19 -14.68 -20.20
N GLU A 237 -14.46 -15.05 -20.10
CA GLU A 237 -15.48 -14.76 -21.11
C GLU A 237 -16.69 -14.11 -20.47
N LEU A 238 -17.25 -13.11 -21.15
CA LEU A 238 -18.50 -12.47 -20.75
C LEU A 238 -19.57 -12.73 -21.79
N SER A 239 -20.79 -13.00 -21.34
CA SER A 239 -21.96 -13.11 -22.22
C SER A 239 -22.53 -11.76 -22.64
N THR A 240 -22.23 -10.69 -21.90
CA THR A 240 -22.84 -9.36 -22.11
C THR A 240 -22.00 -8.53 -23.08
N PRO A 241 -22.54 -8.14 -24.24
CA PRO A 241 -21.85 -7.24 -25.17
C PRO A 241 -21.54 -5.89 -24.53
N GLY A 242 -20.41 -5.28 -24.92
CA GLY A 242 -20.02 -3.96 -24.42
C GLY A 242 -19.43 -3.96 -23.01
N TRP A 243 -19.18 -5.12 -22.40
CA TRP A 243 -18.52 -5.25 -21.10
C TRP A 243 -17.24 -6.07 -21.20
N HIS A 244 -16.32 -5.85 -20.27
CA HIS A 244 -15.11 -6.65 -20.12
C HIS A 244 -14.74 -6.84 -18.65
N VAL A 245 -13.89 -7.82 -18.34
CA VAL A 245 -13.20 -7.86 -17.06
C VAL A 245 -12.03 -6.88 -17.11
N ASP A 246 -11.89 -6.02 -16.10
CA ASP A 246 -10.72 -5.15 -15.98
C ASP A 246 -9.46 -6.03 -15.86
N PRO A 247 -8.54 -6.02 -16.84
CA PRO A 247 -7.35 -6.85 -16.81
C PRO A 247 -6.42 -6.50 -15.64
N GLY A 248 -6.53 -5.28 -15.11
CA GLY A 248 -5.81 -4.83 -13.93
C GLY A 248 -6.53 -5.11 -12.61
N PHE A 249 -7.68 -5.79 -12.62
CA PHE A 249 -8.49 -6.02 -11.43
C PHE A 249 -8.89 -7.49 -11.32
N LEU A 250 -7.88 -8.33 -11.18
CA LEU A 250 -8.02 -9.63 -10.52
C LEU A 250 -7.18 -9.59 -9.25
N TRP A 251 -7.83 -9.80 -8.10
CA TRP A 251 -7.11 -10.31 -6.93
C TRP A 251 -7.49 -11.76 -6.67
N LEU A 252 -6.61 -12.45 -5.96
CA LEU A 252 -6.87 -13.76 -5.40
C LEU A 252 -6.92 -13.59 -3.88
N GLU A 253 -7.81 -14.34 -3.24
CA GLU A 253 -7.88 -14.52 -1.79
C GLU A 253 -7.72 -16.02 -1.48
N ASP A 254 -7.01 -16.39 -0.41
CA ASP A 254 -7.02 -17.76 0.10
C ASP A 254 -7.94 -17.91 1.32
N ALA A 255 -8.19 -19.15 1.72
CA ALA A 255 -9.07 -19.47 2.84
C ALA A 255 -8.61 -18.90 4.21
N THR A 256 -7.35 -18.47 4.31
CA THR A 256 -6.78 -17.84 5.51
C THR A 256 -6.92 -16.30 5.49
N GLY A 257 -7.43 -15.76 4.38
CA GLY A 257 -7.64 -14.34 4.15
C GLY A 257 -6.38 -13.60 3.71
N ASN A 258 -5.35 -14.30 3.21
CA ASN A 258 -4.32 -13.61 2.43
C ASN A 258 -4.95 -13.14 1.11
N ILE A 259 -4.49 -11.99 0.62
CA ILE A 259 -4.93 -11.44 -0.66
C ILE A 259 -3.70 -11.01 -1.44
N GLY A 260 -3.63 -11.36 -2.72
CA GLY A 260 -2.51 -11.02 -3.59
C GLY A 260 -2.61 -11.68 -4.96
N GLN A 261 -1.55 -11.55 -5.74
CA GLN A 261 -1.38 -12.29 -7.02
C GLN A 261 -0.54 -13.56 -6.85
N SER A 262 0.21 -13.64 -5.76
CA SER A 262 1.00 -14.80 -5.35
C SER A 262 0.44 -15.31 -4.03
N LEU A 263 -0.31 -16.41 -4.09
CA LEU A 263 -0.82 -17.13 -2.94
C LEU A 263 -0.23 -18.54 -2.94
N SER A 264 -0.23 -19.21 -1.79
CA SER A 264 0.26 -20.58 -1.73
C SER A 264 -0.65 -21.51 -2.56
N PRO A 265 -0.10 -22.27 -3.52
CA PRO A 265 -0.87 -23.26 -4.27
C PRO A 265 -1.20 -24.52 -3.44
N PHE A 266 -0.73 -24.58 -2.20
CA PHE A 266 -1.03 -25.67 -1.27
C PHE A 266 -2.26 -25.38 -0.40
N GLU A 267 -2.83 -24.17 -0.53
CA GLU A 267 -4.15 -23.88 0.02
C GLU A 267 -5.23 -24.71 -0.72
N PRO A 268 -6.26 -25.20 -0.01
CA PRO A 268 -7.25 -26.10 -0.61
C PRO A 268 -8.14 -25.42 -1.66
N ALA A 269 -8.31 -24.11 -1.54
CA ALA A 269 -9.13 -23.32 -2.46
C ALA A 269 -8.66 -21.88 -2.48
N TRP A 270 -8.78 -21.26 -3.65
CA TRP A 270 -8.66 -19.83 -3.85
C TRP A 270 -10.00 -19.23 -4.25
N LYS A 271 -10.16 -17.95 -3.94
CA LYS A 271 -11.25 -17.12 -4.42
C LYS A 271 -10.68 -16.03 -5.31
N GLY A 272 -10.97 -16.09 -6.61
CA GLY A 272 -10.69 -15.02 -7.55
C GLY A 272 -11.83 -14.00 -7.56
N VAL A 273 -11.50 -12.71 -7.52
CA VAL A 273 -12.50 -11.65 -7.65
C VAL A 273 -12.13 -10.77 -8.84
N ALA A 274 -13.02 -10.73 -9.82
CA ALA A 274 -12.88 -10.00 -11.05
C ALA A 274 -13.84 -8.80 -11.07
N ARG A 275 -13.35 -7.62 -11.43
CA ARG A 275 -14.20 -6.44 -11.64
C ARG A 275 -14.65 -6.35 -13.08
N LEU A 276 -15.94 -6.10 -13.28
CA LEU A 276 -16.50 -5.84 -14.59
C LEU A 276 -16.49 -4.35 -14.87
N MET A 277 -16.08 -4.00 -16.09
CA MET A 277 -16.07 -2.63 -16.57
C MET A 277 -16.86 -2.50 -17.87
N PRO A 278 -17.73 -1.48 -17.96
CA PRO A 278 -18.39 -1.16 -19.21
C PRO A 278 -17.36 -0.60 -20.20
N LEU A 279 -17.50 -0.96 -21.46
CA LEU A 279 -16.84 -0.30 -22.59
C LEU A 279 -17.72 0.86 -23.06
N ASP A 280 -17.15 1.70 -23.92
CA ASP A 280 -17.86 2.76 -24.65
C ASP A 280 -19.10 2.28 -25.43
N ALA A 281 -19.17 0.99 -25.75
CA ALA A 281 -20.28 0.37 -26.46
C ALA A 281 -21.31 -0.29 -25.53
N ALA A 282 -21.13 -0.20 -24.20
CA ALA A 282 -22.11 -0.70 -23.25
C ALA A 282 -23.43 0.06 -23.41
N GLU A 283 -24.52 -0.69 -23.57
CA GLU A 283 -25.86 -0.12 -23.52
C GLU A 283 -26.22 0.16 -22.06
N ALA A 284 -26.57 1.42 -21.77
CA ALA A 284 -27.04 1.85 -20.48
C ALA A 284 -28.57 1.84 -20.45
N ALA A 285 -29.15 1.38 -19.34
CA ALA A 285 -30.57 1.50 -19.11
C ALA A 285 -30.95 2.98 -18.91
N PRO A 286 -32.21 3.39 -19.23
CA PRO A 286 -32.66 4.77 -18.99
C PRO A 286 -32.53 5.22 -17.52
N GLU A 287 -32.67 4.31 -16.57
CA GLU A 287 -32.48 4.55 -15.14
C GLU A 287 -31.02 4.75 -14.72
N GLU A 288 -30.07 4.19 -15.49
CA GLU A 288 -28.62 4.36 -15.31
C GLU A 288 -28.10 5.68 -15.91
N THR A 289 -28.94 6.37 -16.67
CA THR A 289 -28.57 7.53 -17.47
C THR A 289 -29.20 8.83 -16.93
N TRP A 290 -28.37 9.86 -16.80
CA TRP A 290 -28.78 11.22 -16.55
C TRP A 290 -28.40 12.11 -17.73
N VAL A 291 -29.41 12.56 -18.46
CA VAL A 291 -29.24 13.56 -19.51
C VAL A 291 -29.50 14.94 -18.93
N ILE A 292 -28.53 15.84 -19.08
CA ILE A 292 -28.53 17.20 -18.53
C ILE A 292 -28.33 18.19 -19.67
N GLY A 293 -29.25 19.14 -19.80
CA GLY A 293 -29.14 20.24 -20.74
C GLY A 293 -30.37 20.44 -21.64
N PRO A 294 -30.24 21.30 -22.67
CA PRO A 294 -29.01 21.97 -23.11
C PRO A 294 -28.45 22.95 -22.06
N LEU A 295 -27.14 22.92 -21.85
CA LEU A 295 -26.39 23.80 -20.95
C LEU A 295 -25.60 24.81 -21.77
N ARG A 296 -25.81 26.10 -21.50
CA ARG A 296 -25.03 27.17 -22.13
C ARG A 296 -23.64 27.26 -21.52
N ILE A 297 -22.63 27.33 -22.38
CA ILE A 297 -21.25 27.55 -21.94
C ILE A 297 -21.09 29.04 -21.59
N PRO A 298 -20.69 29.38 -20.34
CA PRO A 298 -20.51 30.77 -19.94
C PRO A 298 -19.38 31.44 -20.72
N ALA A 299 -19.39 32.78 -20.73
CA ALA A 299 -18.29 33.53 -21.32
C ALA A 299 -16.98 33.29 -20.53
N PRO A 300 -15.80 33.51 -21.13
CA PRO A 300 -14.53 33.39 -20.43
C PRO A 300 -14.51 34.20 -19.12
N GLY A 301 -14.06 33.57 -18.03
CA GLY A 301 -14.03 34.15 -16.68
C GLY A 301 -15.35 34.07 -15.90
N GLU A 302 -16.44 33.59 -16.50
CA GLU A 302 -17.73 33.41 -15.83
C GLU A 302 -17.92 31.98 -15.30
N VAL A 303 -18.59 31.87 -14.15
CA VAL A 303 -19.04 30.60 -13.57
C VAL A 303 -20.54 30.69 -13.36
N VAL A 304 -21.28 29.69 -13.86
CA VAL A 304 -22.72 29.55 -13.67
C VAL A 304 -22.98 28.36 -12.75
N PRO A 305 -23.52 28.57 -11.54
CA PRO A 305 -23.92 27.48 -10.66
C PRO A 305 -25.19 26.81 -11.18
N LEU A 306 -25.22 25.48 -11.19
CA LEU A 306 -26.35 24.68 -11.68
C LEU A 306 -27.10 23.97 -10.54
N ARG A 307 -26.37 23.46 -9.53
CA ARG A 307 -26.92 22.76 -8.34
C ARG A 307 -28.02 21.74 -8.67
N GLU A 308 -27.86 21.02 -9.78
CA GLU A 308 -28.76 19.93 -10.12
C GLU A 308 -28.28 18.66 -9.46
N GLU A 309 -29.20 17.84 -8.97
CA GLU A 309 -28.88 16.59 -8.29
C GLU A 309 -29.73 15.44 -8.82
N ARG A 310 -29.11 14.27 -8.94
CA ARG A 310 -29.80 13.02 -9.23
C ARG A 310 -29.17 11.86 -8.48
N VAL A 311 -29.99 10.94 -8.01
CA VAL A 311 -29.52 9.68 -7.41
C VAL A 311 -29.70 8.55 -8.41
N ILE A 312 -28.60 7.85 -8.74
CA ILE A 312 -28.58 6.67 -9.61
C ILE A 312 -27.90 5.53 -8.85
N HIS A 313 -28.60 4.41 -8.63
CA HIS A 313 -28.11 3.27 -7.87
C HIS A 313 -27.48 3.62 -6.50
N GLY A 314 -28.06 4.59 -5.79
CA GLY A 314 -27.54 5.05 -4.49
C GLY A 314 -26.33 5.99 -4.59
N VAL A 315 -25.84 6.29 -5.79
CA VAL A 315 -24.84 7.31 -6.05
C VAL A 315 -25.55 8.65 -6.26
N THR A 316 -25.28 9.61 -5.37
CA THR A 316 -25.70 11.00 -5.55
C THR A 316 -24.75 11.70 -6.49
N LEU A 317 -25.26 12.09 -7.65
CA LEU A 317 -24.60 12.91 -8.65
C LEU A 317 -25.09 14.34 -8.50
N THR A 318 -24.16 15.28 -8.37
CA THR A 318 -24.45 16.70 -8.22
C THR A 318 -23.68 17.49 -9.29
N LEU A 319 -24.41 18.13 -10.20
CA LEU A 319 -23.84 19.07 -11.15
C LEU A 319 -23.76 20.45 -10.47
N GLU A 320 -22.56 20.84 -10.07
CA GLU A 320 -22.38 22.05 -9.26
C GLU A 320 -22.38 23.31 -10.12
N SER A 321 -21.59 23.29 -11.19
CA SER A 321 -21.31 24.48 -11.99
C SER A 321 -20.85 24.13 -13.41
N ILE A 322 -20.99 25.11 -14.29
CA ILE A 322 -20.33 25.19 -15.58
C ILE A 322 -19.54 26.50 -15.63
N SER A 323 -18.34 26.44 -16.18
CA SER A 323 -17.37 27.55 -16.17
C SER A 323 -16.87 27.83 -17.58
N GLY A 324 -16.78 29.10 -17.94
CA GLY A 324 -16.06 29.54 -19.13
C GLY A 324 -14.55 29.42 -18.96
N GLY A 325 -13.78 29.46 -20.06
CA GLY A 325 -12.31 29.43 -19.98
C GLY A 325 -11.74 30.59 -19.16
N GLY A 326 -10.70 30.36 -18.37
CA GLY A 326 -10.13 31.41 -17.51
C GLY A 326 -10.83 31.62 -16.16
N ALA A 327 -11.93 30.92 -15.89
CA ALA A 327 -12.69 31.10 -14.65
C ALA A 327 -12.06 30.33 -13.47
N ASP A 328 -11.92 31.00 -12.32
CA ASP A 328 -11.43 30.39 -11.07
C ASP A 328 -12.60 29.82 -10.27
N ASP A 329 -13.07 28.63 -10.64
CA ASP A 329 -14.13 27.93 -9.91
C ASP A 329 -13.58 27.18 -8.68
N ARG A 330 -13.00 27.94 -7.77
CA ARG A 330 -12.54 27.46 -6.46
C ARG A 330 -13.67 27.32 -5.44
N SER A 331 -14.93 27.27 -5.88
CA SER A 331 -16.02 26.92 -4.99
C SER A 331 -15.80 25.47 -4.52
N GLU A 332 -15.18 25.31 -3.35
CA GLU A 332 -14.93 24.03 -2.69
C GLU A 332 -14.11 22.97 -3.47
N THR A 333 -13.17 23.36 -4.35
CA THR A 333 -12.04 22.45 -4.59
C THR A 333 -11.31 22.36 -3.26
N ALA A 334 -11.62 21.30 -2.49
CA ALA A 334 -10.97 21.01 -1.23
C ALA A 334 -9.49 21.31 -1.39
N SER A 335 -8.96 22.18 -0.54
CA SER A 335 -7.53 22.40 -0.43
C SER A 335 -6.91 21.04 -0.13
N VAL A 336 -6.53 20.32 -1.19
CA VAL A 336 -5.74 19.11 -1.07
C VAL A 336 -4.37 19.61 -0.68
N GLU A 337 -4.13 19.74 0.62
CA GLU A 337 -2.77 19.88 1.12
C GLU A 337 -2.01 18.65 0.59
N PRO A 338 -0.99 18.83 -0.25
CA PRO A 338 -0.19 17.71 -0.69
C PRO A 338 0.38 17.04 0.57
N PRO A 339 0.39 15.71 0.66
CA PRO A 339 1.09 15.04 1.76
C PRO A 339 2.51 15.58 1.80
N GLU A 340 2.96 15.99 3.00
CA GLU A 340 4.30 16.52 3.23
C GLU A 340 5.33 15.59 2.55
N GLY A 341 6.05 16.11 1.56
CA GLY A 341 7.09 15.38 0.83
C GLY A 341 6.76 14.89 -0.58
N SER A 342 5.58 15.16 -1.14
CA SER A 342 5.26 14.79 -2.53
C SER A 342 5.74 15.83 -3.58
N HIS A 343 6.39 15.36 -4.65
CA HIS A 343 6.92 16.21 -5.73
C HIS A 343 5.81 16.96 -6.49
N THR A 344 5.71 18.27 -6.25
CA THR A 344 4.59 19.17 -6.60
C THR A 344 4.49 19.56 -8.09
N ARG A 345 5.48 19.22 -8.91
CA ARG A 345 5.62 19.78 -10.28
C ARG A 345 4.60 19.26 -11.31
N VAL A 346 4.11 18.02 -11.15
CA VAL A 346 3.14 17.41 -12.09
C VAL A 346 1.71 17.94 -11.86
N MET A 347 1.38 18.33 -10.63
CA MET A 347 0.08 18.91 -10.28
C MET A 347 -0.07 20.35 -10.78
N GLN A 348 1.01 21.15 -10.75
CA GLN A 348 0.94 22.57 -11.09
C GLN A 348 0.61 22.81 -12.58
N GLY A 349 1.18 22.03 -13.50
CA GLY A 349 0.84 22.12 -14.93
C GLY A 349 -0.58 21.65 -15.26
N ALA A 350 -1.12 20.68 -14.50
CA ALA A 350 -2.51 20.25 -14.64
C ALA A 350 -3.49 21.33 -14.13
N VAL A 351 -3.15 22.02 -13.04
CA VAL A 351 -3.94 23.14 -12.51
C VAL A 351 -3.93 24.34 -13.47
N GLU A 352 -2.78 24.68 -14.06
CA GLU A 352 -2.69 25.78 -15.04
C GLU A 352 -3.43 25.45 -16.36
N ALA A 353 -3.39 24.19 -16.81
CA ALA A 353 -4.16 23.75 -17.98
C ALA A 353 -5.68 23.84 -17.73
N LEU A 354 -6.14 23.40 -16.55
CA LEU A 354 -7.54 23.50 -16.12
C LEU A 354 -8.06 24.94 -16.02
N GLN A 355 -7.18 25.90 -15.78
CA GLN A 355 -7.55 27.31 -15.70
C GLN A 355 -7.80 27.96 -17.06
N SER A 356 -7.29 27.41 -18.18
CA SER A 356 -7.40 28.08 -19.48
C SER A 356 -8.62 27.65 -20.31
N ALA A 357 -9.22 26.49 -20.02
CA ALA A 357 -10.34 25.93 -20.79
C ALA A 357 -11.67 26.00 -20.02
N PRO A 358 -12.81 26.16 -20.72
CA PRO A 358 -14.12 26.00 -20.12
C PRO A 358 -14.24 24.60 -19.53
N HIS A 359 -14.88 24.46 -18.38
CA HIS A 359 -15.04 23.17 -17.72
C HIS A 359 -16.40 23.02 -17.06
N ILE A 360 -16.85 21.78 -16.94
CA ILE A 360 -18.03 21.40 -16.17
C ILE A 360 -17.58 20.68 -14.92
N LYS A 361 -18.13 21.04 -13.76
CA LYS A 361 -17.83 20.40 -12.48
C LYS A 361 -18.97 19.47 -12.07
N LEU A 362 -18.75 18.17 -12.21
CA LEU A 362 -19.65 17.14 -11.70
C LEU A 362 -19.04 16.50 -10.45
N LEU A 363 -19.81 16.48 -9.37
CA LEU A 363 -19.50 15.70 -8.18
C LEU A 363 -20.31 14.41 -8.18
N ALA A 364 -19.65 13.32 -7.84
CA ALA A 364 -20.32 12.06 -7.54
C ALA A 364 -19.93 11.59 -6.15
N SER A 365 -20.92 11.14 -5.38
CA SER A 365 -20.70 10.57 -4.07
C SER A 365 -21.58 9.35 -3.82
N SER A 366 -21.04 8.36 -3.13
CA SER A 366 -21.74 7.15 -2.74
C SER A 366 -21.42 6.82 -1.29
N ALA A 367 -22.44 6.45 -0.52
CA ALA A 367 -22.27 5.90 0.82
C ALA A 367 -21.93 4.40 0.79
N ASP A 368 -22.38 3.69 -0.25
CA ASP A 368 -22.56 2.24 -0.21
C ASP A 368 -21.62 1.45 -1.14
N GLY A 369 -20.76 2.10 -1.93
CA GLY A 369 -19.83 1.36 -2.79
C GLY A 369 -19.08 2.18 -3.82
N ALA A 370 -18.24 1.50 -4.61
CA ALA A 370 -17.64 2.10 -5.80
C ALA A 370 -18.62 2.05 -6.98
N PHE A 371 -18.38 2.90 -7.96
CA PHE A 371 -19.21 3.06 -9.14
C PHE A 371 -18.35 3.42 -10.34
N HIS A 372 -18.88 3.23 -11.54
CA HIS A 372 -18.26 3.69 -12.77
C HIS A 372 -19.09 4.81 -13.37
N LEU A 373 -18.43 5.90 -13.74
CA LEU A 373 -19.05 6.98 -14.51
C LEU A 373 -18.47 6.99 -15.91
N LEU A 374 -19.35 6.86 -16.89
CA LEU A 374 -19.07 7.18 -18.27
C LEU A 374 -19.78 8.48 -18.60
N LEU A 375 -19.08 9.41 -19.26
CA LEU A 375 -19.66 10.67 -19.68
C LEU A 375 -19.53 10.86 -21.18
N ARG A 376 -20.64 11.25 -21.80
CA ARG A 376 -20.71 11.63 -23.20
C ARG A 376 -21.25 13.05 -23.33
N MET A 377 -20.57 13.85 -24.14
CA MET A 377 -21.04 15.18 -24.52
C MET A 377 -21.50 15.14 -25.97
N THR A 378 -22.77 15.45 -26.23
CA THR A 378 -23.25 15.57 -27.62
C THR A 378 -22.79 16.91 -28.20
N GLY A 379 -22.10 16.88 -29.35
CA GLY A 379 -21.51 18.05 -30.02
C GLY A 379 -20.00 17.94 -30.26
N ALA A 380 -19.31 17.03 -29.55
CA ALA A 380 -17.91 16.69 -29.78
C ALA A 380 -17.76 15.54 -30.79
N SER A 381 -16.59 15.43 -31.42
CA SER A 381 -16.17 14.20 -32.09
C SER A 381 -16.26 13.01 -31.11
N ARG A 382 -16.88 11.92 -31.60
CA ARG A 382 -17.33 10.76 -30.81
C ARG A 382 -16.21 10.18 -29.93
N GLY A 383 -16.46 10.11 -28.62
CA GLY A 383 -15.67 9.33 -27.66
C GLY A 383 -16.19 9.52 -26.25
N TRP A 384 -16.25 8.46 -25.46
CA TRP A 384 -16.49 8.61 -24.02
C TRP A 384 -15.20 9.11 -23.36
N LYS A 385 -15.33 9.96 -22.34
CA LYS A 385 -14.21 10.30 -21.47
C LYS A 385 -14.37 9.54 -20.16
N THR A 386 -13.38 8.74 -19.79
CA THR A 386 -13.34 8.12 -18.46
C THR A 386 -12.97 9.16 -17.42
N ALA A 387 -13.85 9.29 -16.45
CA ALA A 387 -13.67 10.05 -15.23
C ALA A 387 -12.39 9.65 -14.47
N ARG A 388 -11.57 10.62 -14.05
CA ARG A 388 -10.43 10.38 -13.15
C ARG A 388 -10.88 10.57 -11.70
N GLU A 389 -10.91 9.49 -10.93
CA GLU A 389 -11.27 9.52 -9.50
C GLU A 389 -10.25 10.35 -8.70
N SER A 390 -10.71 11.33 -7.92
CA SER A 390 -9.89 12.16 -7.04
C SER A 390 -10.50 12.18 -5.64
N ARG A 391 -9.97 11.35 -4.72
CA ARG A 391 -10.56 11.19 -3.38
C ARG A 391 -10.31 12.42 -2.51
N VAL A 392 -11.37 12.97 -1.91
CA VAL A 392 -11.35 14.15 -1.02
C VAL A 392 -11.36 13.80 0.48
N GLY A 393 -11.39 12.51 0.85
CA GLY A 393 -11.30 12.11 2.28
C GLY A 393 -11.54 10.62 2.56
N PRO A 394 -11.40 10.20 3.84
CA PRO A 394 -11.48 8.78 4.24
C PRO A 394 -12.89 8.20 4.21
N THR A 395 -13.94 9.00 4.45
CA THR A 395 -15.32 8.50 4.66
C THR A 395 -16.29 8.81 3.53
N GLN A 396 -15.98 9.76 2.65
CA GLN A 396 -16.81 10.08 1.48
C GLN A 396 -15.94 10.05 0.22
N LYS A 397 -16.26 9.14 -0.71
CA LYS A 397 -15.69 9.20 -2.05
C LYS A 397 -16.39 10.34 -2.77
N ARG A 398 -15.68 11.46 -2.95
CA ARG A 398 -16.07 12.49 -3.90
C ARG A 398 -15.20 12.29 -5.12
N THR A 399 -15.80 12.32 -6.30
CA THR A 399 -15.07 12.33 -7.56
C THR A 399 -15.40 13.64 -8.25
N VAL A 400 -14.41 14.51 -8.41
CA VAL A 400 -14.55 15.75 -9.17
C VAL A 400 -14.17 15.47 -10.61
N LEU A 401 -15.11 15.72 -11.51
CA LEU A 401 -14.90 15.54 -12.93
C LEU A 401 -14.92 16.88 -13.64
N LEU A 402 -13.88 17.12 -14.44
CA LEU A 402 -13.68 18.33 -15.22
C LEU A 402 -13.60 17.93 -16.69
N PHE A 403 -14.38 18.62 -17.52
CA PHE A 403 -14.46 18.32 -18.95
C PHE A 403 -14.44 19.59 -19.77
N ASP A 404 -13.56 19.62 -20.76
CA ASP A 404 -13.60 20.65 -21.79
C ASP A 404 -14.75 20.36 -22.77
N PRO A 405 -15.67 21.33 -22.99
CA PRO A 405 -16.62 21.22 -24.07
C PRO A 405 -15.94 21.20 -25.44
N PRO A 406 -16.65 20.75 -26.49
CA PRO A 406 -16.14 20.83 -27.85
C PRO A 406 -15.73 22.26 -28.19
N GLU A 407 -14.61 22.42 -28.90
CA GLU A 407 -14.15 23.74 -29.34
C GLU A 407 -15.24 24.43 -30.18
N GLY A 408 -15.62 25.65 -29.76
CA GLY A 408 -16.65 26.45 -30.43
C GLY A 408 -18.10 26.05 -30.14
N ALA A 409 -18.36 25.17 -29.17
CA ALA A 409 -19.73 24.90 -28.72
C ALA A 409 -20.27 26.08 -27.89
N ASP A 410 -21.49 26.54 -28.19
CA ASP A 410 -22.23 27.51 -27.37
C ASP A 410 -23.13 26.81 -26.33
N GLU A 411 -23.59 25.60 -26.66
CA GLU A 411 -24.44 24.77 -25.83
C GLU A 411 -23.96 23.31 -25.87
N VAL A 412 -24.08 22.62 -24.73
CA VAL A 412 -23.74 21.20 -24.60
C VAL A 412 -24.86 20.45 -23.90
N THR A 413 -25.09 19.21 -24.30
CA THR A 413 -25.90 18.26 -23.52
C THR A 413 -24.96 17.21 -22.96
N LEU A 414 -25.09 16.96 -21.66
CA LEU A 414 -24.31 15.97 -20.93
C LEU A 414 -25.15 14.73 -20.76
N GLU A 415 -24.58 13.60 -21.10
CA GLU A 415 -25.12 12.29 -20.81
C GLU A 415 -24.17 11.62 -19.83
N VAL A 416 -24.59 11.55 -18.57
CA VAL A 416 -23.86 10.90 -17.49
C VAL A 416 -24.47 9.52 -17.30
N VAL A 417 -23.67 8.48 -17.51
CA VAL A 417 -24.07 7.11 -17.23
C VAL A 417 -23.36 6.63 -15.98
N CYS A 418 -24.13 6.12 -15.03
CA CYS A 418 -23.63 5.59 -13.78
C CYS A 418 -23.93 4.10 -13.69
N PHE A 419 -22.90 3.28 -13.83
CA PHE A 419 -22.99 1.85 -13.64
C PHE A 419 -22.57 1.48 -12.21
N PRO A 420 -23.33 0.62 -11.52
CA PRO A 420 -22.88 0.04 -10.26
C PRO A 420 -21.62 -0.80 -10.49
N GLU A 421 -20.68 -0.79 -9.54
CA GLU A 421 -19.55 -1.71 -9.59
C GLU A 421 -20.07 -3.15 -9.53
N SER A 422 -19.72 -3.95 -10.53
CA SER A 422 -20.10 -5.34 -10.64
C SER A 422 -18.86 -6.22 -10.45
N MET A 423 -18.95 -7.15 -9.49
CA MET A 423 -17.84 -8.01 -9.10
C MET A 423 -18.26 -9.46 -9.26
N ALA A 424 -17.46 -10.24 -9.99
CA ALA A 424 -17.66 -11.68 -10.12
C ALA A 424 -16.68 -12.41 -9.20
N GLU A 425 -17.21 -13.25 -8.30
CA GLU A 425 -16.42 -14.05 -7.37
C GLU A 425 -16.42 -15.53 -7.79
N PHE A 426 -15.24 -16.11 -7.97
CA PHE A 426 -15.04 -17.49 -8.36
C PHE A 426 -14.30 -18.22 -7.24
N VAL A 427 -14.76 -19.41 -6.86
CA VAL A 427 -14.07 -20.27 -5.90
C VAL A 427 -13.59 -21.52 -6.63
N PHE A 428 -12.29 -21.75 -6.65
CA PHE A 428 -11.65 -22.81 -7.44
C PHE A 428 -10.42 -23.38 -6.74
N GLU A 429 -9.98 -24.55 -7.18
CA GLU A 429 -8.72 -25.14 -6.73
C GLU A 429 -7.54 -24.40 -7.37
N PRO A 430 -6.43 -24.15 -6.65
CA PRO A 430 -5.23 -23.59 -7.26
C PRO A 430 -4.76 -24.44 -8.44
N PRO A 431 -4.22 -23.85 -9.52
CA PRO A 431 -3.73 -24.62 -10.66
C PRO A 431 -2.69 -25.65 -10.25
N GLN A 432 -2.90 -26.92 -10.60
CA GLN A 432 -1.93 -27.99 -10.32
C GLN A 432 -0.54 -27.68 -10.92
N GLU A 433 -0.52 -27.04 -12.10
CA GLU A 433 0.72 -26.59 -12.75
C GLU A 433 1.56 -25.64 -11.88
N LEU A 434 0.89 -24.75 -11.12
CA LEU A 434 1.57 -23.85 -10.20
C LEU A 434 2.19 -24.63 -9.04
N ARG A 435 1.44 -25.57 -8.45
CA ARG A 435 1.95 -26.46 -7.41
C ARG A 435 3.17 -27.24 -7.88
N ASP A 436 3.09 -27.84 -9.07
CA ASP A 436 4.20 -28.59 -9.66
C ASP A 436 5.41 -27.70 -9.94
N THR A 437 5.19 -26.44 -10.35
CA THR A 437 6.26 -25.47 -10.59
C THR A 437 6.99 -25.10 -9.29
N VAL A 438 6.24 -24.90 -8.20
CA VAL A 438 6.83 -24.66 -6.87
C VAL A 438 7.63 -25.88 -6.42
N LEU A 439 7.07 -27.09 -6.50
CA LEU A 439 7.79 -28.32 -6.12
C LEU A 439 9.08 -28.52 -6.94
N ARG A 440 9.04 -28.31 -8.26
CA ARG A 440 10.25 -28.37 -9.11
C ARG A 440 11.30 -27.33 -8.75
N SER A 441 10.90 -26.17 -8.23
CA SER A 441 11.85 -25.13 -7.80
C SER A 441 12.59 -25.52 -6.52
N LEU A 442 11.95 -26.30 -5.65
CA LEU A 442 12.55 -26.81 -4.42
C LEU A 442 13.59 -27.90 -4.69
N ASP A 443 13.35 -28.72 -5.73
CA ASP A 443 14.24 -29.82 -6.11
C ASP A 443 15.54 -29.37 -6.79
N ARG A 444 15.68 -28.08 -7.16
CA ARG A 444 16.92 -27.55 -7.74
C ARG A 444 17.87 -27.11 -6.61
N PRO A 445 18.90 -27.90 -6.27
CA PRO A 445 19.83 -27.51 -5.22
C PRO A 445 20.71 -26.39 -5.78
N GLY A 446 20.58 -25.19 -5.21
CA GLY A 446 21.55 -24.11 -5.43
C GLY A 446 21.53 -23.41 -6.78
N SER A 447 20.47 -23.55 -7.61
CA SER A 447 20.27 -22.56 -8.67
C SER A 447 19.75 -21.30 -7.99
N GLY A 448 20.66 -20.42 -7.58
CA GLY A 448 20.31 -19.02 -7.36
C GLY A 448 19.43 -18.63 -8.54
N THR A 449 18.19 -18.22 -8.25
CA THR A 449 17.27 -17.69 -9.26
C THR A 449 18.08 -16.69 -10.05
N GLU A 450 18.47 -17.03 -11.29
CA GLU A 450 19.05 -16.04 -12.20
C GLU A 450 18.06 -14.89 -12.16
N PRO A 451 18.46 -13.69 -11.67
CA PRO A 451 17.56 -12.58 -11.59
C PRO A 451 17.10 -12.35 -13.01
N GLY A 452 15.84 -12.69 -13.29
CA GLY A 452 15.29 -12.68 -14.63
C GLY A 452 15.69 -11.37 -15.25
N SER A 453 16.50 -11.45 -16.32
CA SER A 453 17.01 -10.29 -17.01
C SER A 453 15.79 -9.45 -17.38
N ARG A 454 15.56 -8.37 -16.64
CA ARG A 454 14.63 -7.32 -17.06
C ARG A 454 15.28 -6.70 -18.28
N THR A 455 15.04 -7.29 -19.44
CA THR A 455 15.15 -6.57 -20.70
C THR A 455 14.11 -5.46 -20.62
N ALA A 456 14.59 -4.22 -20.61
CA ALA A 456 13.73 -3.06 -20.76
C ALA A 456 13.18 -3.08 -22.18
N ASP A 457 11.93 -3.51 -22.32
CA ASP A 457 11.08 -3.27 -23.49
C ASP A 457 10.03 -2.20 -23.14
#